data_AF-A0A6N6S3I0-F1
#
_entry.id   AF-A0A6N6S3I0-F1
#
_cell.length_a   1.000
_cell.length_b   1.000
_cell.length_c   1.000
_cell.angle_alpha   90.00
_cell.angle_beta   90.00
_cell.angle_gamma   90.00
#
_symmetry.space_group_name_H-M   'P 1'
#
loop_
_entity.id
_entity.type
_entity.pdbx_description
1 polymer ?
#
loop_
_entity_poly.entity_id
_entity_poly.type
_entity_poly.pdbx_seq_one_letter_code
_entity_poly.pdbx_strand_id
1 'polypeptide(L)'
;MLSGMCVPDLHGSQGMFAHYTTDTNRSEVETGGVSRLVEIENGVIDTLLYGPENSLVRDGKEITIPLRIKIDKGAGKAVIEVSGQRFELAQRTYSPWIRLSFPAGLGIKVHGICRFYINTMDNGFDMYATPINIDPENPALPISHPFVYSIYLAKLQGPFGTLGLAEDTWALNESVIDEDAFLEQAYLLYEEREKMFFNALEKTPKGLCTCVFDTTDRVQHMFFRCLDDGHPANRGKETEKYKKVIEELYIKMDGLIGKALEYTDEQTVLMVISDHGFTQFKRGVNLNSWLFQNGYLKLKDGRTTSGDWFKDVDWEGTRAFSLGLAGIFLNRKGREMSGTVEEGEEVPLLKAELTRKLTGLRDEENGAVSIREVVDTDAASTGPYKHDAPDLLIGYNAGYRSSWTCAVGRVTENVFEDNTKHWSGDHCVDPKIVPGVIFSNRSIVKDNPHLNDMAPTVLKLFGVGIPNYMKGKPLLETDVNAAPGAAGEPGEEERKRARAV
;
A
#
# COMPACT_ATOMS: atom_id res chain seq x y z
N MET A 1 -10.24 4.04 -16.22
CA MET A 1 -9.72 4.01 -14.84
C MET A 1 -9.13 2.64 -14.57
N LEU A 2 -7.94 2.59 -13.99
CA LEU A 2 -7.35 1.34 -13.49
C LEU A 2 -7.86 1.05 -12.08
N SER A 3 -7.93 -0.22 -11.71
CA SER A 3 -8.18 -0.62 -10.33
C SER A 3 -7.03 -0.16 -9.42
N GLY A 4 -7.32 0.14 -8.16
CA GLY A 4 -6.38 0.78 -7.23
C GLY A 4 -5.70 -0.18 -6.24
N MET A 5 -5.43 0.31 -5.03
CA MET A 5 -4.60 -0.33 -3.99
C MET A 5 -4.99 -1.77 -3.62
N CYS A 6 -6.25 -2.18 -3.79
CA CYS A 6 -6.73 -3.50 -3.40
C CYS A 6 -6.63 -4.57 -4.50
N VAL A 7 -6.02 -4.27 -5.66
CA VAL A 7 -5.81 -5.30 -6.70
C VAL A 7 -4.85 -6.34 -6.17
N PRO A 8 -5.26 -7.63 -6.09
CA PRO A 8 -4.37 -8.67 -5.62
C PRO A 8 -3.35 -9.06 -6.68
N ASP A 9 -2.34 -9.81 -6.26
CA ASP A 9 -1.52 -10.57 -7.20
C ASP A 9 -2.32 -11.72 -7.81
N LEU A 10 -1.71 -12.47 -8.72
CA LEU A 10 -2.36 -13.59 -9.39
C LEU A 10 -2.71 -14.73 -8.42
N HIS A 11 -2.03 -14.83 -7.27
CA HIS A 11 -2.35 -15.78 -6.20
C HIS A 11 -3.59 -15.36 -5.38
N GLY A 12 -4.09 -14.14 -5.55
CA GLY A 12 -5.16 -13.58 -4.73
C GLY A 12 -4.67 -12.94 -3.43
N SER A 13 -3.34 -12.81 -3.26
CA SER A 13 -2.72 -12.20 -2.09
C SER A 13 -2.45 -10.69 -2.31
N GLN A 14 -1.93 -10.00 -1.30
CA GLN A 14 -1.55 -8.58 -1.39
C GLN A 14 -0.08 -8.37 -1.81
N GLY A 15 0.54 -9.36 -2.46
CA GLY A 15 1.89 -9.25 -3.01
C GLY A 15 2.84 -10.32 -2.49
N MET A 16 2.58 -11.59 -2.83
CA MET A 16 3.43 -12.72 -2.44
C MET A 16 4.59 -12.89 -3.41
N PHE A 17 5.80 -12.55 -2.97
CA PHE A 17 7.00 -12.72 -3.78
C PHE A 17 7.53 -14.16 -3.76
N ALA A 18 8.35 -14.50 -4.75
CA ALA A 18 9.10 -15.75 -4.76
C ALA A 18 10.59 -15.46 -4.60
N HIS A 19 11.26 -16.24 -3.74
CA HIS A 19 12.68 -16.11 -3.46
C HIS A 19 13.35 -17.47 -3.63
N TYR A 20 14.50 -17.49 -4.31
CA TYR A 20 15.26 -18.70 -4.63
C TYR A 20 16.67 -18.53 -4.11
N THR A 21 17.09 -19.39 -3.19
CA THR A 21 18.38 -19.22 -2.50
C THR A 21 19.07 -20.55 -2.24
N THR A 22 20.40 -20.54 -2.20
CA THR A 22 21.20 -21.67 -1.70
C THR A 22 21.45 -21.59 -0.19
N ASP A 23 21.02 -20.51 0.48
CA ASP A 23 21.24 -20.33 1.91
C ASP A 23 20.25 -21.15 2.75
N THR A 24 20.75 -22.22 3.37
CA THR A 24 19.96 -23.14 4.22
C THR A 24 19.49 -22.52 5.53
N ASN A 25 19.95 -21.32 5.90
CA ASN A 25 19.50 -20.63 7.12
C ASN A 25 18.19 -19.84 6.91
N ARG A 26 17.71 -19.73 5.67
CA ARG A 26 16.46 -19.02 5.37
C ARG A 26 15.23 -19.86 5.70
N SER A 27 14.23 -19.20 6.28
CA SER A 27 12.89 -19.80 6.48
C SER A 27 12.20 -19.99 5.13
N GLU A 28 11.53 -21.12 4.94
CA GLU A 28 10.76 -21.37 3.70
C GLU A 28 9.53 -20.45 3.57
N VAL A 29 8.99 -19.97 4.70
CA VAL A 29 7.83 -19.07 4.74
C VAL A 29 8.24 -17.74 5.36
N GLU A 30 8.00 -16.66 4.61
CA GLU A 30 8.17 -15.27 5.04
C GLU A 30 6.78 -14.59 5.08
N THR A 31 6.63 -13.51 5.87
CA THR A 31 5.32 -12.83 6.03
C THR A 31 4.73 -12.33 4.71
N GLY A 32 5.58 -11.94 3.74
CA GLY A 32 5.18 -11.43 2.43
C GLY A 32 5.60 -12.29 1.24
N GLY A 33 6.15 -13.49 1.45
CA GLY A 33 6.69 -14.28 0.34
C GLY A 33 7.12 -15.69 0.72
N VAL A 34 7.59 -16.44 -0.28
CA VAL A 34 8.03 -17.83 -0.11
C VAL A 34 9.49 -17.95 -0.55
N SER A 35 10.36 -18.39 0.36
CA SER A 35 11.74 -18.71 0.05
C SER A 35 11.87 -20.19 -0.28
N ARG A 36 12.64 -20.50 -1.32
CA ARG A 36 12.83 -21.86 -1.80
C ARG A 36 14.32 -22.15 -1.90
N LEU A 37 14.73 -23.24 -1.26
CA LEU A 37 16.06 -23.76 -1.41
C LEU A 37 16.24 -24.32 -2.83
N VAL A 38 17.35 -23.95 -3.47
CA VAL A 38 17.72 -24.44 -4.78
C VAL A 38 19.14 -25.02 -4.76
N GLU A 39 19.37 -25.99 -5.63
CA GLU A 39 20.67 -26.62 -5.81
C GLU A 39 21.26 -26.21 -7.16
N ILE A 40 22.58 -26.02 -7.18
CA ILE A 40 23.33 -25.69 -8.39
C ILE A 40 24.04 -26.95 -8.88
N GLU A 41 23.57 -27.50 -9.99
CA GLU A 41 24.18 -28.67 -10.64
C GLU A 41 24.82 -28.24 -11.96
N ASN A 42 26.16 -28.38 -12.08
CA ASN A 42 26.90 -28.01 -13.29
C ASN A 42 26.63 -26.57 -13.79
N GLY A 43 26.44 -25.63 -12.86
CA GLY A 43 26.11 -24.23 -13.17
C GLY A 43 24.65 -24.00 -13.59
N VAL A 44 23.78 -24.98 -13.38
CA VAL A 44 22.36 -24.92 -13.71
C VAL A 44 21.52 -25.11 -12.45
N ILE A 45 20.46 -24.33 -12.32
CA ILE A 45 19.40 -24.49 -11.33
C ILE A 45 18.14 -24.85 -12.10
N ASP A 46 17.56 -26.01 -11.79
CA ASP A 46 16.25 -26.45 -12.28
C ASP A 46 15.26 -26.41 -11.11
N THR A 47 14.24 -25.57 -11.22
CA THR A 47 13.23 -25.36 -10.17
C THR A 47 11.86 -25.03 -10.77
N LEU A 48 10.91 -24.63 -9.92
CA LEU A 48 9.54 -24.30 -10.29
C LEU A 48 9.20 -22.85 -9.91
N LEU A 49 8.46 -22.17 -10.77
CA LEU A 49 7.72 -20.96 -10.42
C LEU A 49 6.26 -21.33 -10.12
N TYR A 50 5.79 -20.89 -8.96
CA TYR A 50 4.46 -21.20 -8.44
C TYR A 50 3.52 -20.05 -8.77
N GLY A 51 2.41 -20.40 -9.43
CA GLY A 51 1.31 -19.50 -9.75
C GLY A 51 0.05 -19.89 -8.98
N PRO A 52 -1.12 -19.35 -9.38
CA PRO A 52 -2.35 -19.44 -8.61
C PRO A 52 -2.80 -20.86 -8.29
N GLU A 53 -3.60 -20.98 -7.23
CA GLU A 53 -4.38 -22.19 -6.96
C GLU A 53 -5.29 -22.56 -8.14
N ASN A 54 -5.32 -23.85 -8.48
CA ASN A 54 -6.17 -24.35 -9.55
C ASN A 54 -7.61 -24.55 -9.06
N SER A 55 -8.43 -23.51 -9.21
CA SER A 55 -9.87 -23.53 -8.87
C SER A 55 -10.71 -24.52 -9.70
N LEU A 56 -10.16 -25.11 -10.77
CA LEU A 56 -10.84 -26.13 -11.58
C LEU A 56 -10.68 -27.56 -11.04
N VAL A 57 -9.87 -27.77 -10.00
CA VAL A 57 -9.61 -29.08 -9.39
C VAL A 57 -10.03 -29.06 -7.92
N ARG A 58 -10.70 -30.12 -7.47
CA ARG A 58 -11.33 -30.21 -6.13
C ARG A 58 -10.36 -30.03 -4.94
N ASP A 59 -9.08 -30.31 -5.15
CA ASP A 59 -8.01 -30.16 -4.14
C ASP A 59 -7.09 -28.95 -4.40
N GLY A 60 -7.45 -28.07 -5.34
CA GLY A 60 -6.93 -26.69 -5.42
C GLY A 60 -5.41 -26.49 -5.52
N LYS A 61 -4.62 -27.44 -6.03
CA LYS A 61 -3.15 -27.31 -6.05
C LYS A 61 -2.67 -26.08 -6.84
N GLU A 62 -1.63 -25.41 -6.36
CA GLU A 62 -0.93 -24.35 -7.09
C GLU A 62 -0.47 -24.84 -8.47
N ILE A 63 -0.71 -24.02 -9.49
CA ILE A 63 -0.22 -24.30 -10.84
C ILE A 63 1.26 -23.91 -10.89
N THR A 64 2.12 -24.84 -11.26
CA THR A 64 3.56 -24.57 -11.40
C THR A 64 3.99 -24.56 -12.87
N ILE A 65 5.04 -23.81 -13.15
CA ILE A 65 5.75 -23.84 -14.44
C ILE A 65 7.25 -24.05 -14.23
N PRO A 66 7.95 -24.74 -15.15
CA PRO A 66 9.40 -24.92 -15.06
C PRO A 66 10.12 -23.58 -15.11
N LEU A 67 11.12 -23.42 -14.23
CA LEU A 67 12.04 -22.30 -14.18
C LEU A 67 13.46 -22.86 -14.18
N ARG A 68 14.24 -22.52 -15.21
CA ARG A 68 15.63 -22.94 -15.36
C ARG A 68 16.54 -21.73 -15.39
N ILE A 69 17.58 -21.72 -14.56
CA ILE A 69 18.59 -20.66 -14.50
C ILE A 69 19.96 -21.27 -14.83
N LYS A 70 20.64 -20.77 -15.85
CA LYS A 70 22.02 -21.15 -16.19
C LYS A 70 22.96 -20.02 -15.82
N ILE A 71 23.84 -20.25 -14.86
CA ILE A 71 24.74 -19.25 -14.30
C ILE A 71 26.02 -19.20 -15.13
N ASP A 72 26.38 -18.00 -15.61
CA ASP A 72 27.68 -17.70 -16.19
C ASP A 72 28.45 -16.75 -15.25
N LYS A 73 29.22 -17.35 -14.34
CA LYS A 73 30.03 -16.60 -13.37
C LYS A 73 31.09 -15.72 -14.05
N GLY A 74 31.61 -16.13 -15.21
CA GLY A 74 32.61 -15.36 -15.95
C GLY A 74 32.04 -14.08 -16.55
N ALA A 75 30.77 -14.12 -16.95
CA ALA A 75 30.06 -12.98 -17.51
C ALA A 75 29.30 -12.13 -16.47
N GLY A 76 29.21 -12.55 -15.20
CA GLY A 76 28.42 -11.88 -14.17
C GLY A 76 26.91 -11.89 -14.46
N LYS A 77 26.44 -12.93 -15.17
CA LYS A 77 25.06 -13.03 -15.69
C LYS A 77 24.50 -14.44 -15.51
N ALA A 78 23.19 -14.55 -15.60
CA ALA A 78 22.51 -15.82 -15.81
C ALA A 78 21.58 -15.77 -17.01
N VAL A 79 21.35 -16.92 -17.63
CA VAL A 79 20.30 -17.12 -18.64
C VAL A 79 19.11 -17.79 -17.96
N ILE A 80 17.96 -17.12 -17.96
CA ILE A 80 16.73 -17.60 -17.35
C ILE A 80 15.78 -18.09 -18.45
N GLU A 81 15.25 -19.30 -18.29
CA GLU A 81 14.26 -19.93 -19.15
C GLU A 81 12.98 -20.19 -18.33
N VAL A 82 11.87 -19.54 -18.70
CA VAL A 82 10.57 -19.65 -18.00
C VAL A 82 9.42 -19.35 -18.95
N SER A 83 8.32 -20.10 -18.84
CA SER A 83 7.11 -19.91 -19.66
C SER A 83 7.38 -19.84 -21.18
N GLY A 84 8.38 -20.59 -21.68
CA GLY A 84 8.78 -20.60 -23.09
C GLY A 84 9.62 -19.40 -23.55
N GLN A 85 10.00 -18.49 -22.65
CA GLN A 85 10.90 -17.37 -22.91
C GLN A 85 12.30 -17.67 -22.40
N ARG A 86 13.30 -17.04 -23.02
CA ARG A 86 14.72 -17.12 -22.64
C ARG A 86 15.33 -15.72 -22.66
N PHE A 87 15.96 -15.30 -21.57
CA PHE A 87 16.60 -13.98 -21.46
C PHE A 87 17.85 -14.02 -20.58
N GLU A 88 18.78 -13.08 -20.81
CA GLU A 88 19.92 -12.84 -19.94
C GLU A 88 19.55 -11.85 -18.83
N LEU A 89 20.08 -12.08 -17.63
CA LEU A 89 19.93 -11.19 -16.49
C LEU A 89 21.28 -11.01 -15.79
N ALA A 90 21.71 -9.76 -15.63
CA ALA A 90 22.91 -9.43 -14.87
C ALA A 90 22.60 -9.41 -13.37
N GLN A 91 23.61 -9.72 -12.55
CA GLN A 91 23.51 -9.51 -11.11
C GLN A 91 23.20 -8.04 -10.81
N ARG A 92 22.38 -7.80 -9.78
CA ARG A 92 21.96 -6.45 -9.34
C ARG A 92 21.22 -5.62 -10.39
N THR A 93 20.37 -6.27 -11.19
CA THR A 93 19.48 -5.58 -12.15
C THR A 93 18.13 -6.28 -12.21
N TYR A 94 17.06 -5.52 -12.47
CA TYR A 94 15.76 -6.12 -12.77
C TYR A 94 15.65 -6.55 -14.24
N SER A 95 15.02 -7.70 -14.47
CA SER A 95 14.52 -8.04 -15.79
C SER A 95 13.41 -7.05 -16.22
N PRO A 96 13.11 -6.94 -17.52
CA PRO A 96 11.82 -6.45 -17.99
C PRO A 96 10.67 -7.29 -17.42
N TRP A 97 9.43 -6.83 -17.57
CA TRP A 97 8.26 -7.67 -17.28
C TRP A 97 8.25 -8.92 -18.16
N ILE A 98 8.30 -10.09 -17.52
CA ILE A 98 8.26 -11.40 -18.16
C ILE A 98 6.82 -11.91 -18.10
N ARG A 99 6.25 -12.27 -19.25
CA ARG A 99 4.89 -12.83 -19.32
C ARG A 99 4.87 -14.29 -18.89
N LEU A 100 3.91 -14.68 -18.08
CA LEU A 100 3.77 -16.03 -17.55
C LEU A 100 2.44 -16.63 -18.01
N SER A 101 2.45 -17.91 -18.34
CA SER A 101 1.27 -18.67 -18.77
C SER A 101 1.14 -19.94 -17.94
N PHE A 102 0.23 -19.94 -16.97
CA PHE A 102 -0.05 -21.05 -16.08
C PHE A 102 -1.17 -21.95 -16.66
N PRO A 103 -0.89 -23.22 -17.01
CA PRO A 103 -1.91 -24.11 -17.56
C PRO A 103 -2.86 -24.61 -16.46
N ALA A 104 -4.12 -24.16 -16.48
CA ALA A 104 -5.14 -24.55 -15.49
C ALA A 104 -5.88 -25.86 -15.85
N GLY A 105 -5.66 -26.39 -17.06
CA GLY A 105 -6.31 -27.61 -17.58
C GLY A 105 -7.33 -27.32 -18.67
N LEU A 106 -7.69 -28.34 -19.46
CA LEU A 106 -8.67 -28.24 -20.57
C LEU A 106 -8.39 -27.11 -21.59
N GLY A 107 -7.11 -26.79 -21.82
CA GLY A 107 -6.69 -25.71 -22.73
C GLY A 107 -6.79 -24.30 -22.13
N ILE A 108 -7.29 -24.16 -20.90
CA ILE A 108 -7.38 -22.89 -20.17
C ILE A 108 -6.00 -22.52 -19.61
N LYS A 109 -5.64 -21.24 -19.75
CA LYS A 109 -4.41 -20.66 -19.22
C LYS A 109 -4.73 -19.40 -18.44
N VAL A 110 -4.04 -19.24 -17.32
CA VAL A 110 -4.07 -18.02 -16.52
C VAL A 110 -2.78 -17.25 -16.76
N HIS A 111 -2.89 -15.94 -16.98
CA HIS A 111 -1.79 -15.10 -17.42
C HIS A 111 -1.40 -14.08 -16.36
N GLY A 112 -0.09 -13.95 -16.16
CA GLY A 112 0.50 -12.97 -15.25
C GLY A 112 1.80 -12.40 -15.79
N ILE A 113 2.37 -11.45 -15.07
CA ILE A 113 3.71 -10.92 -15.34
C ILE A 113 4.51 -10.84 -14.04
N CYS A 114 5.83 -11.03 -14.13
CA CYS A 114 6.73 -10.75 -13.01
C CYS A 114 8.06 -10.16 -13.51
N ARG A 115 8.86 -9.62 -12.60
CA ARG A 115 10.28 -9.32 -12.85
C ARG A 115 11.15 -10.21 -11.98
N PHE A 116 12.35 -10.50 -12.47
CA PHE A 116 13.39 -11.23 -11.76
C PHE A 116 14.53 -10.28 -11.40
N TYR A 117 15.16 -10.51 -10.25
CA TYR A 117 16.33 -9.78 -9.77
C TYR A 117 17.30 -10.75 -9.11
N ILE A 118 18.56 -10.74 -9.53
CA ILE A 118 19.59 -11.62 -8.96
C ILE A 118 20.43 -10.82 -7.97
N ASN A 119 20.33 -11.16 -6.68
CA ASN A 119 21.12 -10.54 -5.62
C ASN A 119 22.59 -10.98 -5.70
N THR A 120 22.84 -12.29 -5.82
CA THR A 120 24.22 -12.80 -5.93
C THR A 120 24.29 -14.14 -6.66
N MET A 121 25.39 -14.34 -7.39
CA MET A 121 25.81 -15.61 -8.01
C MET A 121 27.26 -15.97 -7.65
N ASP A 122 27.93 -15.11 -6.87
CA ASP A 122 29.36 -15.24 -6.59
C ASP A 122 29.60 -16.34 -5.55
N ASN A 123 28.96 -16.18 -4.38
CA ASN A 123 29.10 -17.04 -3.19
C ASN A 123 27.77 -17.73 -2.85
N GLY A 124 27.30 -18.58 -3.77
CA GLY A 124 25.98 -19.19 -3.73
C GLY A 124 25.09 -18.62 -4.84
N PHE A 125 23.78 -18.77 -4.69
CA PHE A 125 22.79 -18.17 -5.56
C PHE A 125 21.67 -17.57 -4.72
N ASP A 126 21.24 -16.37 -5.08
CA ASP A 126 20.14 -15.66 -4.44
C ASP A 126 19.40 -14.81 -5.48
N MET A 127 18.13 -15.12 -5.70
CA MET A 127 17.29 -14.47 -6.72
C MET A 127 15.88 -14.23 -6.20
N TYR A 128 15.42 -13.01 -6.39
CA TYR A 128 14.07 -12.55 -6.13
C TYR A 128 13.25 -12.55 -7.43
N ALA A 129 11.98 -12.91 -7.33
CA ALA A 129 10.97 -12.64 -8.33
C ALA A 129 9.81 -11.88 -7.69
N THR A 130 9.38 -10.80 -8.35
CA THR A 130 8.25 -9.99 -7.87
C THR A 130 7.00 -10.84 -7.70
N PRO A 131 6.03 -10.41 -6.88
CA PRO A 131 4.70 -10.96 -6.93
C PRO A 131 4.18 -11.02 -8.37
N ILE A 132 3.46 -12.09 -8.70
CA ILE A 132 2.96 -12.29 -10.05
C ILE A 132 1.78 -11.34 -10.25
N ASN A 133 2.01 -10.27 -10.99
CA ASN A 133 1.00 -9.29 -11.33
C ASN A 133 0.02 -9.90 -12.36
N ILE A 134 -1.23 -9.45 -12.36
CA ILE A 134 -2.20 -9.83 -13.41
C ILE A 134 -1.71 -9.27 -14.75
N ASP A 135 -1.70 -10.07 -15.81
CA ASP A 135 -1.29 -9.59 -17.14
C ASP A 135 -2.27 -8.52 -17.66
N PRO A 136 -1.84 -7.27 -17.89
CA PRO A 136 -2.75 -6.21 -18.31
C PRO A 136 -3.32 -6.38 -19.73
N GLU A 137 -2.68 -7.19 -20.58
CA GLU A 137 -3.17 -7.51 -21.93
C GLU A 137 -4.14 -8.69 -21.95
N ASN A 138 -4.07 -9.57 -20.95
CA ASN A 138 -4.95 -10.73 -20.81
C ASN A 138 -5.36 -10.94 -19.34
N PRO A 139 -6.14 -10.01 -18.76
CA PRO A 139 -6.31 -9.97 -17.32
C PRO A 139 -7.24 -11.07 -16.83
N ALA A 140 -6.78 -11.82 -15.83
CA ALA A 140 -7.54 -12.89 -15.18
C ALA A 140 -8.74 -12.38 -14.36
N LEU A 141 -8.72 -11.10 -13.97
CA LEU A 141 -9.78 -10.41 -13.24
C LEU A 141 -9.94 -8.97 -13.79
N PRO A 142 -11.10 -8.31 -13.63
CA PRO A 142 -11.26 -6.91 -14.04
C PRO A 142 -10.32 -5.97 -13.27
N ILE A 143 -9.24 -5.52 -13.92
CA ILE A 143 -8.29 -4.54 -13.37
C ILE A 143 -8.46 -3.13 -13.94
N SER A 144 -9.49 -2.92 -14.76
CA SER A 144 -9.80 -1.60 -15.32
C SER A 144 -11.27 -1.45 -15.74
N HIS A 145 -11.73 -0.20 -15.79
CA HIS A 145 -13.01 0.18 -16.40
C HIS A 145 -12.82 1.35 -17.39
N PRO A 146 -13.27 1.22 -18.65
CA PRO A 146 -13.79 -0.01 -19.26
C PRO A 146 -12.70 -1.10 -19.29
N PHE A 147 -13.11 -2.37 -19.36
CA PHE A 147 -12.20 -3.54 -19.29
C PHE A 147 -11.01 -3.47 -20.26
N VAL A 148 -11.21 -2.89 -21.44
CA VAL A 148 -10.19 -2.75 -22.49
C VAL A 148 -9.12 -1.70 -22.17
N TYR A 149 -9.28 -0.89 -21.11
CA TYR A 149 -8.37 0.21 -20.81
C TYR A 149 -6.98 -0.28 -20.39
N SER A 150 -6.87 -1.35 -19.59
CA SER A 150 -5.57 -1.95 -19.26
C SER A 150 -4.87 -2.49 -20.50
N ILE A 151 -5.62 -3.13 -21.42
CA ILE A 151 -5.11 -3.68 -22.68
C ILE A 151 -4.58 -2.54 -23.55
N TYR A 152 -5.33 -1.45 -23.67
CA TYR A 152 -4.92 -0.26 -24.41
C TYR A 152 -3.58 0.29 -23.92
N LEU A 153 -3.44 0.50 -22.60
CA LEU A 153 -2.19 1.00 -22.01
C LEU A 153 -1.04 0.02 -22.25
N ALA A 154 -1.27 -1.28 -22.06
CA ALA A 154 -0.23 -2.28 -22.26
C ALA A 154 0.23 -2.38 -23.73
N LYS A 155 -0.68 -2.19 -24.70
CA LYS A 155 -0.31 -2.11 -26.13
C LYS A 155 0.48 -0.84 -26.47
N LEU A 156 0.31 0.23 -25.70
CA LEU A 156 1.01 1.50 -25.92
C LEU A 156 2.43 1.48 -25.36
N GLN A 157 2.62 1.00 -24.12
CA GLN A 157 3.90 1.12 -23.40
C GLN A 157 4.55 -0.22 -23.01
N GLY A 158 3.94 -1.34 -23.39
CA GLY A 158 4.30 -2.66 -22.88
C GLY A 158 3.60 -3.01 -21.56
N PRO A 159 3.83 -4.21 -21.02
CA PRO A 159 3.28 -4.61 -19.72
C PRO A 159 3.70 -3.64 -18.61
N PHE A 160 2.85 -3.52 -17.59
CA PHE A 160 3.04 -2.61 -16.46
C PHE A 160 2.53 -3.26 -15.17
N GLY A 161 3.02 -2.81 -14.02
CA GLY A 161 2.59 -3.30 -12.71
C GLY A 161 1.08 -3.10 -12.47
N THR A 162 0.38 -4.18 -12.16
CA THR A 162 -1.08 -4.20 -11.91
C THR A 162 -1.43 -4.48 -10.46
N LEU A 163 -0.48 -4.97 -9.66
CA LEU A 163 -0.63 -5.16 -8.23
C LEU A 163 -0.88 -3.82 -7.54
N GLY A 164 -1.83 -3.78 -6.60
CA GLY A 164 -2.20 -2.54 -5.93
C GLY A 164 -1.10 -1.94 -5.05
N LEU A 165 -0.21 -2.78 -4.52
CA LEU A 165 0.99 -2.42 -3.76
C LEU A 165 2.20 -3.09 -4.41
N ALA A 166 2.71 -2.51 -5.50
CA ALA A 166 3.70 -3.16 -6.37
C ALA A 166 5.15 -3.04 -5.88
N GLU A 167 5.48 -1.98 -5.13
CA GLU A 167 6.77 -1.82 -4.46
C GLU A 167 6.83 -2.75 -3.25
N ASP A 168 7.71 -3.74 -3.30
CA ASP A 168 7.73 -4.88 -2.38
C ASP A 168 8.45 -4.54 -1.07
N THR A 169 7.71 -3.84 -0.21
CA THR A 169 8.18 -3.46 1.12
C THR A 169 8.46 -4.67 2.03
N TRP A 170 7.82 -5.81 1.78
CA TRP A 170 8.05 -7.04 2.53
C TRP A 170 9.37 -7.69 2.14
N ALA A 171 9.67 -7.78 0.84
CA ALA A 171 10.96 -8.30 0.40
C ALA A 171 12.13 -7.51 1.00
N LEU A 172 12.01 -6.19 1.15
CA LEU A 172 13.03 -5.39 1.84
C LEU A 172 13.04 -5.61 3.36
N ASN A 173 11.88 -5.62 4.03
CA ASN A 173 11.80 -5.88 5.48
C ASN A 173 12.38 -7.23 5.87
N GLU A 174 12.15 -8.27 5.06
CA GLU A 174 12.67 -9.62 5.26
C GLU A 174 14.06 -9.81 4.63
N SER A 175 14.69 -8.72 4.16
CA SER A 175 16.05 -8.70 3.60
C SER A 175 16.27 -9.66 2.42
N VAL A 176 15.22 -9.92 1.65
CA VAL A 176 15.26 -10.67 0.38
C VAL A 176 15.76 -9.79 -0.76
N ILE A 177 15.48 -8.49 -0.71
CA ILE A 177 16.12 -7.48 -1.54
C ILE A 177 16.75 -6.42 -0.63
N ASP A 178 17.73 -5.69 -1.15
CA ASP A 178 18.32 -4.56 -0.44
C ASP A 178 17.69 -3.23 -0.85
N GLU A 179 18.14 -2.15 -0.22
CA GLU A 179 17.64 -0.80 -0.44
C GLU A 179 17.81 -0.33 -1.88
N ASP A 180 18.91 -0.69 -2.56
CA ASP A 180 19.16 -0.34 -3.95
C ASP A 180 18.15 -1.02 -4.88
N ALA A 181 17.93 -2.32 -4.70
CA ALA A 181 16.93 -3.07 -5.45
C ALA A 181 15.52 -2.51 -5.22
N PHE A 182 15.15 -2.22 -3.98
CA PHE A 182 13.85 -1.61 -3.68
C PHE A 182 13.68 -0.24 -4.36
N LEU A 183 14.72 0.62 -4.34
CA LEU A 183 14.66 1.92 -5.02
C LEU A 183 14.57 1.79 -6.54
N GLU A 184 15.33 0.87 -7.15
CA GLU A 184 15.22 0.58 -8.58
C GLU A 184 13.79 0.14 -8.93
N GLN A 185 13.20 -0.78 -8.15
CA GLN A 185 11.83 -1.23 -8.34
C GLN A 185 10.82 -0.09 -8.22
N ALA A 186 10.92 0.74 -7.18
CA ALA A 186 10.05 1.89 -6.97
C ALA A 186 10.12 2.89 -8.13
N TYR A 187 11.31 3.12 -8.69
CA TYR A 187 11.48 4.01 -9.83
C TYR A 187 11.03 3.40 -11.16
N LEU A 188 11.16 2.08 -11.36
CA LEU A 188 10.56 1.41 -12.51
C LEU A 188 9.03 1.57 -12.54
N LEU A 189 8.38 1.45 -11.38
CA LEU A 189 6.92 1.65 -11.25
C LEU A 189 6.52 3.12 -11.40
N TYR A 190 7.31 4.05 -10.85
CA TYR A 190 7.16 5.49 -11.10
C TYR A 190 7.18 5.80 -12.60
N GLU A 191 8.14 5.26 -13.35
CA GLU A 191 8.28 5.53 -14.79
C GLU A 191 7.09 5.00 -15.60
N GLU A 192 6.57 3.83 -15.23
CA GLU A 192 5.35 3.27 -15.82
C GLU A 192 4.15 4.17 -15.57
N ARG A 193 4.00 4.69 -14.34
CA ARG A 193 2.92 5.60 -13.94
C ARG A 193 3.05 6.96 -14.62
N GLU A 194 4.26 7.50 -14.71
CA GLU A 194 4.56 8.78 -15.38
C GLU A 194 4.15 8.74 -16.85
N LYS A 195 4.52 7.67 -17.58
CA LYS A 195 4.12 7.47 -18.99
C LYS A 195 2.61 7.41 -19.16
N MET A 196 1.91 6.66 -18.29
CA MET A 196 0.44 6.60 -18.33
C MET A 196 -0.21 7.95 -18.02
N PHE A 197 0.34 8.69 -17.07
CA PHE A 197 -0.18 10.00 -16.68
C PHE A 197 -0.11 11.00 -17.82
N PHE A 198 1.06 11.15 -18.45
CA PHE A 198 1.21 12.07 -19.58
C PHE A 198 0.40 11.63 -20.80
N ASN A 199 0.29 10.32 -21.06
CA ASN A 199 -0.64 9.84 -22.08
C ASN A 199 -2.09 10.22 -21.75
N ALA A 200 -2.52 10.10 -20.50
CA ALA A 200 -3.87 10.48 -20.09
C ALA A 200 -4.11 12.00 -20.25
N LEU A 201 -3.12 12.85 -19.93
CA LEU A 201 -3.18 14.29 -20.16
C LEU A 201 -3.31 14.62 -21.66
N GLU A 202 -2.47 14.02 -22.52
CA GLU A 202 -2.52 14.22 -23.97
C GLU A 202 -3.86 13.81 -24.60
N LYS A 203 -4.50 12.75 -24.07
CA LYS A 203 -5.74 12.18 -24.63
C LYS A 203 -7.02 12.73 -23.99
N THR A 204 -6.91 13.53 -22.94
CA THR A 204 -8.06 14.08 -22.21
C THR A 204 -8.10 15.61 -22.32
N PRO A 205 -8.45 16.18 -23.49
CA PRO A 205 -8.48 17.63 -23.68
C PRO A 205 -9.59 18.33 -22.89
N LYS A 206 -10.60 17.59 -22.45
CA LYS A 206 -11.71 18.06 -21.59
C LYS A 206 -12.09 16.94 -20.64
N GLY A 207 -12.30 17.26 -19.37
CA GLY A 207 -12.70 16.30 -18.35
C GLY A 207 -11.77 16.31 -17.16
N LEU A 208 -11.78 15.21 -16.41
CA LEU A 208 -10.99 15.02 -15.20
C LEU A 208 -9.92 13.95 -15.46
N CYS A 209 -8.66 14.31 -15.23
CA CYS A 209 -7.57 13.35 -15.11
C CYS A 209 -7.15 13.27 -13.63
N THR A 210 -6.98 12.06 -13.11
CA THR A 210 -6.49 11.83 -11.76
C THR A 210 -5.52 10.68 -11.80
N CYS A 211 -4.34 10.90 -11.21
CA CYS A 211 -3.27 9.92 -11.15
C CYS A 211 -2.64 9.99 -9.77
N VAL A 212 -2.47 8.83 -9.14
CA VAL A 212 -1.78 8.70 -7.86
C VAL A 212 -0.37 8.21 -8.14
N PHE A 213 0.61 8.82 -7.48
CA PHE A 213 2.02 8.41 -7.52
C PHE A 213 2.39 7.87 -6.14
N ASP A 214 2.28 6.56 -5.96
CA ASP A 214 2.49 5.90 -4.65
C ASP A 214 3.96 5.85 -4.23
N THR A 215 4.89 6.17 -5.13
CA THR A 215 6.34 6.17 -4.88
C THR A 215 6.72 7.03 -3.67
N THR A 216 6.05 8.18 -3.48
CA THR A 216 6.29 9.05 -2.30
C THR A 216 5.94 8.36 -0.99
N ASP A 217 4.87 7.57 -0.98
CA ASP A 217 4.44 6.81 0.20
C ASP A 217 5.43 5.67 0.49
N ARG A 218 5.71 4.84 -0.52
CA ARG A 218 6.54 3.64 -0.39
C ARG A 218 7.98 3.95 0.00
N VAL A 219 8.60 4.94 -0.64
CA VAL A 219 9.98 5.34 -0.32
C VAL A 219 10.04 5.99 1.05
N GLN A 220 9.09 6.84 1.44
CA GLN A 220 9.07 7.42 2.78
C GLN A 220 8.89 6.33 3.84
N HIS A 221 7.98 5.37 3.67
CA HIS A 221 7.85 4.24 4.59
C HIS A 221 9.19 3.55 4.81
N MET A 222 9.93 3.22 3.75
CA MET A 222 11.16 2.46 3.91
C MET A 222 12.34 3.32 4.39
N PHE A 223 12.49 4.57 3.93
CA PHE A 223 13.71 5.36 4.14
C PHE A 223 13.61 6.46 5.21
N PHE A 224 12.47 6.65 5.87
CA PHE A 224 12.37 7.69 6.91
C PHE A 224 13.37 7.50 8.06
N ARG A 225 13.77 6.25 8.35
CA ARG A 225 14.86 5.92 9.30
C ARG A 225 16.17 6.64 8.97
N CYS A 226 16.45 6.93 7.70
CA CYS A 226 17.70 7.56 7.27
C CYS A 226 17.75 9.06 7.60
N LEU A 227 16.64 9.67 8.02
CA LEU A 227 16.59 11.05 8.51
C LEU A 227 17.04 11.17 9.98
N ASP A 228 17.26 10.06 10.67
CA ASP A 228 17.69 10.04 12.06
C ASP A 228 18.67 8.89 12.34
N ASP A 229 19.93 9.26 12.60
CA ASP A 229 21.00 8.32 12.91
C ASP A 229 20.68 7.43 14.13
N GLY A 230 19.84 7.91 15.06
CA GLY A 230 19.43 7.17 16.27
C GLY A 230 18.27 6.20 16.07
N HIS A 231 17.72 6.05 14.87
CA HIS A 231 16.58 5.16 14.63
C HIS A 231 16.93 3.68 14.89
N PRO A 232 16.13 2.90 15.66
CA PRO A 232 16.48 1.51 16.00
C PRO A 232 16.70 0.60 14.78
N ALA A 233 15.95 0.80 13.71
CA ALA A 233 16.12 0.10 12.43
C ALA A 233 17.47 0.31 11.72
N ASN A 234 18.28 1.29 12.13
CA ASN A 234 19.60 1.57 11.55
C ASN A 234 20.75 0.78 12.19
N ARG A 235 20.50 0.09 13.32
CA ARG A 235 21.53 -0.66 14.05
C ARG A 235 22.19 -1.69 13.13
N GLY A 236 23.49 -1.54 12.89
CA GLY A 236 24.28 -2.46 12.07
C GLY A 236 24.05 -2.36 10.56
N LYS A 237 23.40 -1.29 10.07
CA LYS A 237 23.13 -1.08 8.64
C LYS A 237 23.90 0.12 8.08
N GLU A 238 24.21 0.07 6.79
CA GLU A 238 24.71 1.24 6.05
C GLU A 238 23.55 2.24 5.85
N THR A 239 23.77 3.50 6.18
CA THR A 239 22.73 4.54 6.14
C THR A 239 23.19 5.82 5.45
N GLU A 240 24.50 6.08 5.39
CA GLU A 240 25.04 7.33 4.82
C GLU A 240 24.68 7.46 3.34
N LYS A 241 24.75 6.34 2.61
CA LYS A 241 24.35 6.28 1.19
C LYS A 241 22.90 6.73 0.96
N TYR A 242 22.01 6.52 1.93
CA TYR A 242 20.57 6.68 1.74
C TYR A 242 19.98 7.95 2.38
N LYS A 243 20.80 8.79 3.04
CA LYS A 243 20.34 10.00 3.74
C LYS A 243 19.57 10.98 2.86
N LYS A 244 19.89 11.05 1.57
CA LYS A 244 19.29 11.97 0.60
C LYS A 244 18.13 11.39 -0.21
N VAL A 245 17.79 10.12 -0.01
CA VAL A 245 16.78 9.42 -0.84
C VAL A 245 15.42 10.15 -0.84
N ILE A 246 14.96 10.60 0.33
CA ILE A 246 13.67 11.33 0.43
C ILE A 246 13.78 12.73 -0.20
N GLU A 247 14.90 13.43 0.00
CA GLU A 247 15.13 14.74 -0.64
C GLU A 247 15.12 14.62 -2.17
N GLU A 248 15.88 13.67 -2.71
CA GLU A 248 15.97 13.40 -4.15
C GLU A 248 14.63 12.97 -4.75
N LEU A 249 13.84 12.18 -4.00
CA LEU A 249 12.47 11.84 -4.38
C LEU A 249 11.60 13.10 -4.53
N TYR A 250 11.61 14.01 -3.56
CA TYR A 250 10.80 15.24 -3.67
C TYR A 250 11.30 16.17 -4.78
N ILE A 251 12.60 16.23 -5.06
CA ILE A 251 13.13 16.94 -6.23
C ILE A 251 12.58 16.34 -7.53
N LYS A 252 12.50 15.00 -7.62
CA LYS A 252 11.91 14.32 -8.77
C LYS A 252 10.41 14.60 -8.92
N MET A 253 9.67 14.61 -7.82
CA MET A 253 8.24 14.93 -7.81
C MET A 253 7.96 16.40 -8.17
N ASP A 254 8.82 17.33 -7.76
CA ASP A 254 8.76 18.72 -8.22
C ASP A 254 8.93 18.82 -9.73
N GLY A 255 9.90 18.09 -10.29
CA GLY A 255 10.09 17.99 -11.74
C GLY A 255 8.87 17.41 -12.49
N LEU A 256 8.19 16.42 -11.91
CA LEU A 256 6.93 15.88 -12.45
C LEU A 256 5.83 16.95 -12.49
N ILE A 257 5.68 17.74 -11.42
CA ILE A 257 4.72 18.84 -11.35
C ILE A 257 5.05 19.90 -12.41
N GLY A 258 6.34 20.24 -12.58
CA GLY A 258 6.81 21.15 -13.63
C GLY A 258 6.37 20.71 -15.02
N LYS A 259 6.57 19.43 -15.37
CA LYS A 259 6.10 18.86 -16.63
C LYS A 259 4.57 18.88 -16.74
N ALA A 260 3.84 18.61 -15.67
CA ALA A 260 2.37 18.63 -15.67
C ALA A 260 1.82 20.04 -15.91
N LEU A 261 2.50 21.09 -15.44
CA LEU A 261 2.11 22.48 -15.67
C LEU A 261 2.14 22.86 -17.15
N GLU A 262 2.98 22.23 -17.97
CA GLU A 262 3.02 22.46 -19.43
C GLU A 262 1.71 22.05 -20.14
N TYR A 263 0.89 21.21 -19.49
CA TYR A 263 -0.43 20.79 -19.97
C TYR A 263 -1.58 21.67 -19.46
N THR A 264 -1.26 22.79 -18.80
CA THR A 264 -2.27 23.70 -18.24
C THR A 264 -2.41 24.98 -19.07
N ASP A 265 -3.65 25.43 -19.22
CA ASP A 265 -4.02 26.72 -19.81
C ASP A 265 -4.93 27.52 -18.85
N GLU A 266 -5.47 28.65 -19.33
CA GLU A 266 -6.38 29.49 -18.57
C GLU A 266 -7.71 28.81 -18.19
N GLN A 267 -8.04 27.64 -18.74
CA GLN A 267 -9.24 26.85 -18.42
C GLN A 267 -8.92 25.59 -17.62
N THR A 268 -7.64 25.32 -17.36
CA THR A 268 -7.20 24.11 -16.67
C THR A 268 -6.90 24.41 -15.21
N VAL A 269 -7.41 23.55 -14.33
CA VAL A 269 -7.08 23.55 -12.90
C VAL A 269 -6.22 22.33 -12.60
N LEU A 270 -5.00 22.59 -12.14
CA LEU A 270 -4.12 21.59 -11.56
C LEU A 270 -4.24 21.65 -10.04
N MET A 271 -4.44 20.49 -9.43
CA MET A 271 -4.35 20.30 -7.98
C MET A 271 -3.41 19.14 -7.71
N VAL A 272 -2.42 19.38 -6.85
CA VAL A 272 -1.55 18.34 -6.28
C VAL A 272 -1.99 18.17 -4.85
N ILE A 273 -2.45 16.97 -4.50
CA ILE A 273 -3.00 16.65 -3.19
C ILE A 273 -2.32 15.43 -2.63
N SER A 274 -2.23 15.40 -1.30
CA SER A 274 -1.87 14.20 -0.56
C SER A 274 -2.99 13.85 0.41
N ASP A 275 -3.23 12.56 0.57
CA ASP A 275 -4.16 11.98 1.52
C ASP A 275 -3.66 12.10 2.98
N HIS A 276 -2.34 12.13 3.20
CA HIS A 276 -1.72 12.30 4.53
C HIS A 276 -0.25 12.75 4.49
N GLY A 277 0.22 13.32 5.59
CA GLY A 277 1.66 13.55 5.82
C GLY A 277 2.39 12.29 6.31
N PHE A 278 3.59 12.48 6.85
CA PHE A 278 4.44 11.39 7.38
C PHE A 278 5.16 11.81 8.67
N THR A 279 5.44 10.84 9.52
CA THR A 279 6.30 10.96 10.71
C THR A 279 7.15 9.70 10.88
N GLN A 280 8.09 9.72 11.82
CA GLN A 280 8.87 8.55 12.21
C GLN A 280 8.03 7.50 12.95
N PHE A 281 8.37 6.24 12.74
CA PHE A 281 7.91 5.07 13.51
C PHE A 281 9.13 4.34 14.10
N LYS A 282 9.48 4.70 15.33
CA LYS A 282 10.62 4.16 16.09
C LYS A 282 10.22 3.08 17.08
N ARG A 283 9.00 3.17 17.61
CA ARG A 283 8.53 2.38 18.74
C ARG A 283 7.11 1.86 18.50
N GLY A 284 6.93 0.54 18.61
CA GLY A 284 5.62 -0.11 18.62
C GLY A 284 4.97 -0.01 20.00
N VAL A 285 3.66 0.22 20.03
CA VAL A 285 2.81 0.17 21.23
C VAL A 285 1.86 -1.03 21.11
N ASN A 286 2.03 -2.04 21.95
CA ASN A 286 1.13 -3.17 22.06
C ASN A 286 -0.01 -2.86 23.04
N LEU A 287 -1.14 -2.40 22.48
CA LEU A 287 -2.33 -2.09 23.26
C LEU A 287 -2.95 -3.34 23.89
N ASN A 288 -2.88 -4.51 23.24
CA ASN A 288 -3.39 -5.74 23.84
C ASN A 288 -2.58 -6.15 25.08
N SER A 289 -1.25 -5.97 25.06
CA SER A 289 -0.41 -6.13 26.25
C SER A 289 -0.77 -5.14 27.34
N TRP A 290 -0.99 -3.87 27.00
CA TRP A 290 -1.41 -2.86 27.98
C TRP A 290 -2.78 -3.21 28.58
N LEU A 291 -3.75 -3.60 27.75
CA LEU A 291 -5.09 -4.00 28.17
C LEU A 291 -5.05 -5.25 29.07
N PHE A 292 -4.20 -6.22 28.74
CA PHE A 292 -3.98 -7.42 29.56
C PHE A 292 -3.40 -7.08 30.93
N GLN A 293 -2.31 -6.30 30.97
CA GLN A 293 -1.64 -5.89 32.21
C GLN A 293 -2.54 -5.04 33.11
N ASN A 294 -3.48 -4.29 32.52
CA ASN A 294 -4.46 -3.48 33.25
C ASN A 294 -5.80 -4.18 33.49
N GLY A 295 -5.93 -5.47 33.13
CA GLY A 295 -7.07 -6.32 33.46
C GLY A 295 -8.30 -6.20 32.55
N TYR A 296 -8.21 -5.50 31.42
CA TYR A 296 -9.29 -5.37 30.43
C TYR A 296 -9.33 -6.52 29.43
N LEU A 297 -8.19 -7.15 29.16
CA LEU A 297 -8.07 -8.35 28.34
C LEU A 297 -7.63 -9.52 29.22
N LYS A 298 -8.18 -10.71 28.98
CA LYS A 298 -7.82 -11.94 29.70
C LYS A 298 -7.30 -13.00 28.76
N LEU A 299 -6.37 -13.81 29.27
CA LEU A 299 -5.83 -14.97 28.56
C LEU A 299 -6.22 -16.24 29.30
N LYS A 300 -6.40 -17.32 28.54
CA LYS A 300 -6.76 -18.64 29.05
C LYS A 300 -5.62 -19.25 29.88
N ASP A 301 -6.00 -20.13 30.81
CA ASP A 301 -5.08 -21.03 31.53
C ASP A 301 -3.91 -20.33 32.25
N GLY A 302 -4.09 -19.06 32.66
CA GLY A 302 -3.05 -18.29 33.33
C GLY A 302 -1.87 -17.88 32.44
N ARG A 303 -2.02 -17.92 31.11
CA ARG A 303 -1.00 -17.47 30.15
C ARG A 303 -0.72 -15.98 30.30
N THR A 304 0.51 -15.59 29.97
CA THR A 304 0.98 -14.20 29.99
C THR A 304 1.18 -13.60 28.59
N THR A 305 1.19 -14.45 27.57
CA THR A 305 1.30 -14.07 26.15
C THR A 305 0.33 -14.89 25.30
N SER A 306 0.06 -14.42 24.08
CA SER A 306 -0.89 -15.03 23.16
C SER A 306 -0.27 -15.26 21.77
N GLY A 307 -0.86 -16.17 21.00
CA GLY A 307 -0.56 -16.30 19.57
C GLY A 307 -1.34 -15.28 18.73
N ASP A 308 -1.05 -15.28 17.43
CA ASP A 308 -1.71 -14.42 16.44
C ASP A 308 -3.22 -14.64 16.41
N TRP A 309 -3.95 -13.63 15.94
CA TRP A 309 -5.41 -13.65 15.77
C TRP A 309 -6.15 -13.98 17.06
N PHE A 310 -5.70 -13.40 18.17
CA PHE A 310 -6.25 -13.60 19.52
C PHE A 310 -6.21 -15.06 20.00
N LYS A 311 -5.32 -15.88 19.44
CA LYS A 311 -5.10 -17.23 19.96
C LYS A 311 -4.74 -17.15 21.44
N ASP A 312 -5.44 -17.92 22.26
CA ASP A 312 -5.34 -17.96 23.73
C ASP A 312 -6.08 -16.84 24.50
N VAL A 313 -6.80 -15.93 23.84
CA VAL A 313 -7.66 -14.95 24.52
C VAL A 313 -8.86 -15.65 25.17
N ASP A 314 -9.13 -15.28 26.43
CA ASP A 314 -10.35 -15.61 27.16
C ASP A 314 -11.39 -14.50 26.93
N TRP A 315 -12.31 -14.77 26.01
CA TRP A 315 -13.33 -13.80 25.62
C TRP A 315 -14.38 -13.56 26.70
N GLU A 316 -14.70 -14.53 27.55
CA GLU A 316 -15.70 -14.38 28.61
C GLU A 316 -15.19 -13.48 29.75
N GLY A 317 -13.87 -13.38 29.92
CA GLY A 317 -13.22 -12.46 30.86
C GLY A 317 -12.77 -11.13 30.25
N THR A 318 -12.82 -10.97 28.93
CA THR A 318 -12.29 -9.80 28.22
C THR A 318 -13.36 -8.73 28.00
N ARG A 319 -13.04 -7.47 28.31
CA ARG A 319 -13.90 -6.29 28.14
C ARG A 319 -13.47 -5.39 26.98
N ALA A 320 -12.19 -5.38 26.63
CA ALA A 320 -11.67 -4.60 25.51
C ALA A 320 -10.47 -5.27 24.86
N PHE A 321 -10.30 -5.07 23.55
CA PHE A 321 -9.22 -5.62 22.74
C PHE A 321 -8.87 -4.68 21.59
N SER A 322 -7.70 -4.87 20.98
CA SER A 322 -7.23 -4.10 19.83
C SER A 322 -6.91 -5.02 18.66
N LEU A 323 -7.28 -4.57 17.45
CA LEU A 323 -6.92 -5.20 16.19
C LEU A 323 -6.54 -4.11 15.17
N GLY A 324 -5.59 -4.41 14.29
CA GLY A 324 -5.11 -3.46 13.29
C GLY A 324 -4.31 -2.31 13.88
N LEU A 325 -4.31 -1.17 13.20
CA LEU A 325 -3.29 -0.14 13.41
C LEU A 325 -3.63 0.91 14.48
N ALA A 326 -4.90 1.15 14.81
CA ALA A 326 -5.27 2.23 15.73
C ALA A 326 -6.57 2.02 16.53
N GLY A 327 -7.28 0.90 16.36
CA GLY A 327 -8.59 0.69 16.96
C GLY A 327 -8.55 -0.07 18.29
N ILE A 328 -9.31 0.41 19.27
CA ILE A 328 -9.76 -0.39 20.43
C ILE A 328 -11.25 -0.67 20.28
N PHE A 329 -11.59 -1.94 20.43
CA PHE A 329 -12.95 -2.46 20.44
C PHE A 329 -13.30 -2.88 21.86
N LEU A 330 -14.51 -2.55 22.29
CA LEU A 330 -15.12 -3.11 23.48
C LEU A 330 -15.77 -4.45 23.11
N ASN A 331 -15.67 -5.44 23.99
CA ASN A 331 -16.33 -6.73 23.81
C ASN A 331 -17.79 -6.62 24.24
N ARG A 332 -18.65 -6.05 23.39
CA ARG A 332 -20.01 -5.62 23.70
C ARG A 332 -21.02 -6.73 23.50
N LYS A 333 -21.96 -6.86 24.42
CA LYS A 333 -23.06 -7.82 24.33
C LYS A 333 -23.95 -7.51 23.13
N GLY A 334 -24.13 -8.52 22.27
CA GLY A 334 -24.95 -8.41 21.07
C GLY A 334 -24.23 -7.88 19.82
N ARG A 335 -22.98 -7.40 19.96
CA ARG A 335 -22.11 -7.08 18.82
C ARG A 335 -21.00 -8.12 18.64
N GLU A 336 -20.27 -8.41 19.70
CA GLU A 336 -19.27 -9.48 19.73
C GLU A 336 -19.88 -10.81 20.18
N MET A 337 -19.41 -11.92 19.59
CA MET A 337 -19.95 -13.27 19.84
C MET A 337 -19.96 -13.67 21.32
N SER A 338 -18.95 -13.24 22.08
CA SER A 338 -18.78 -13.49 23.51
C SER A 338 -18.77 -12.20 24.32
N GLY A 339 -19.59 -11.22 23.91
CA GLY A 339 -19.68 -9.91 24.54
C GLY A 339 -19.91 -9.96 26.06
N THR A 340 -19.15 -9.17 26.80
CA THR A 340 -19.19 -9.08 28.28
C THR A 340 -19.65 -7.72 28.78
N VAL A 341 -19.44 -6.66 27.99
CA VAL A 341 -19.82 -5.29 28.31
C VAL A 341 -21.29 -5.08 27.96
N GLU A 342 -22.11 -4.70 28.94
CA GLU A 342 -23.53 -4.42 28.74
C GLU A 342 -23.73 -3.14 27.91
N GLU A 343 -24.72 -3.19 27.02
CA GLU A 343 -25.18 -1.97 26.35
C GLU A 343 -25.83 -1.02 27.37
N GLY A 344 -25.82 0.30 27.07
CA GLY A 344 -26.33 1.32 27.99
C GLY A 344 -25.21 2.06 28.70
N GLU A 345 -25.22 2.10 30.03
CA GLU A 345 -24.28 2.93 30.81
C GLU A 345 -22.85 2.36 30.86
N GLU A 346 -22.65 1.05 30.73
CA GLU A 346 -21.31 0.45 30.88
C GLU A 346 -20.37 0.85 29.73
N VAL A 347 -20.87 0.87 28.48
CA VAL A 347 -20.10 1.30 27.30
C VAL A 347 -19.48 2.69 27.46
N PRO A 348 -20.25 3.79 27.64
CA PRO A 348 -19.68 5.13 27.76
C PRO A 348 -18.78 5.29 28.99
N LEU A 349 -19.08 4.61 30.10
CA LEU A 349 -18.22 4.61 31.28
C LEU A 349 -16.86 3.96 31.01
N LEU A 350 -16.85 2.79 30.35
CA LEU A 350 -15.62 2.09 29.98
C LEU A 350 -14.82 2.89 28.95
N LYS A 351 -15.47 3.50 27.95
CA LYS A 351 -14.83 4.41 26.99
C LYS A 351 -14.15 5.59 27.68
N ALA A 352 -14.84 6.23 28.63
CA ALA A 352 -14.30 7.35 29.39
C ALA A 352 -13.14 6.94 30.31
N GLU A 353 -13.20 5.73 30.90
CA GLU A 353 -12.11 5.17 31.70
C GLU A 353 -10.86 4.91 30.85
N LEU A 354 -11.01 4.19 29.74
CA LEU A 354 -9.90 3.87 28.83
C LEU A 354 -9.28 5.14 28.24
N THR A 355 -10.11 6.09 27.80
CA THR A 355 -9.67 7.40 27.31
C THR A 355 -8.77 8.10 28.33
N ARG A 356 -9.18 8.13 29.61
CA ARG A 356 -8.41 8.78 30.68
C ARG A 356 -7.08 8.09 30.97
N LYS A 357 -7.04 6.76 30.92
CA LYS A 357 -5.83 5.99 31.22
C LYS A 357 -4.82 5.96 30.07
N LEU A 358 -5.31 6.02 28.82
CA LEU A 358 -4.47 5.94 27.63
C LEU A 358 -4.03 7.31 27.11
N THR A 359 -4.84 8.37 27.27
CA THR A 359 -4.44 9.72 26.87
C THR A 359 -3.23 10.17 27.68
N GLY A 360 -2.13 10.48 27.00
CA GLY A 360 -0.87 10.84 27.65
C GLY A 360 -0.06 9.64 28.15
N LEU A 361 -0.39 8.41 27.75
CA LEU A 361 0.39 7.22 28.09
C LEU A 361 1.87 7.45 27.72
N ARG A 362 2.77 7.12 28.65
CA ARG A 362 4.21 7.31 28.49
C ARG A 362 4.93 5.99 28.27
N ASP A 363 5.91 6.05 27.41
CA ASP A 363 6.94 5.04 27.27
C ASP A 363 8.07 5.37 28.25
N GLU A 364 8.05 4.73 29.42
CA GLU A 364 8.98 5.02 30.53
C GLU A 364 10.45 4.74 30.16
N GLU A 365 10.71 3.86 29.20
CA GLU A 365 12.07 3.57 28.72
C GLU A 365 12.70 4.78 28.02
N ASN A 366 11.88 5.53 27.26
CA ASN A 366 12.31 6.68 26.46
C ASN A 366 11.86 8.04 27.04
N GLY A 367 11.07 8.04 28.12
CA GLY A 367 10.54 9.25 28.75
C GLY A 367 9.52 10.04 27.91
N ALA A 368 9.06 9.50 26.78
CA ALA A 368 8.22 10.19 25.82
C ALA A 368 6.74 9.79 25.94
N VAL A 369 5.84 10.70 25.54
CA VAL A 369 4.40 10.41 25.43
C VAL A 369 4.16 9.63 24.15
N SER A 370 3.59 8.43 24.25
CA SER A 370 3.31 7.54 23.11
C SER A 370 1.90 7.73 22.54
N ILE A 371 0.92 8.11 23.37
CA ILE A 371 -0.47 8.37 22.94
C ILE A 371 -0.82 9.82 23.29
N ARG A 372 -1.10 10.64 22.27
CA ARG A 372 -1.49 12.05 22.43
C ARG A 372 -2.95 12.17 22.81
N GLU A 373 -3.80 11.41 22.13
CA GLU A 373 -5.25 11.48 22.29
C GLU A 373 -5.90 10.13 22.05
N VAL A 374 -7.07 9.95 22.64
CA VAL A 374 -7.98 8.85 22.38
C VAL A 374 -9.32 9.43 21.98
N VAL A 375 -9.77 9.09 20.78
CA VAL A 375 -10.97 9.65 20.17
C VAL A 375 -12.12 8.66 20.33
N ASP A 376 -13.18 9.10 21.01
CA ASP A 376 -14.45 8.41 21.02
C ASP A 376 -15.10 8.50 19.63
N THR A 377 -15.18 7.37 18.94
CA THR A 377 -15.73 7.31 17.57
C THR A 377 -17.23 7.57 17.53
N ASP A 378 -17.95 7.35 18.64
CA ASP A 378 -19.37 7.65 18.71
C ASP A 378 -19.66 9.14 18.68
N ALA A 379 -18.75 9.92 19.25
CA ALA A 379 -18.80 11.38 19.25
C ALA A 379 -18.21 11.99 17.97
N ALA A 380 -17.18 11.37 17.38
CA ALA A 380 -16.45 11.92 16.24
C ALA A 380 -17.06 11.57 14.87
N SER A 381 -17.67 10.39 14.74
CA SER A 381 -18.11 9.85 13.46
C SER A 381 -19.63 9.81 13.31
N THR A 382 -20.09 10.04 12.08
CA THR A 382 -21.50 9.93 11.70
C THR A 382 -21.61 9.13 10.40
N GLY A 383 -22.69 8.39 10.21
CA GLY A 383 -22.96 7.71 8.95
C GLY A 383 -23.45 6.29 9.17
N PRO A 384 -23.83 5.59 8.09
CA PRO A 384 -24.44 4.26 8.18
C PRO A 384 -23.49 3.18 8.73
N TYR A 385 -22.17 3.36 8.58
CA TYR A 385 -21.14 2.39 9.00
C TYR A 385 -20.55 2.68 10.39
N LYS A 386 -21.15 3.59 11.15
CA LYS A 386 -20.65 3.99 12.48
C LYS A 386 -20.50 2.79 13.42
N HIS A 387 -21.42 1.83 13.34
CA HIS A 387 -21.45 0.65 14.17
C HIS A 387 -20.30 -0.34 13.87
N ASP A 388 -19.71 -0.26 12.67
CA ASP A 388 -18.59 -1.12 12.25
C ASP A 388 -17.22 -0.54 12.64
N ALA A 389 -17.19 0.70 13.15
CA ALA A 389 -15.97 1.35 13.58
C ALA A 389 -15.48 0.81 14.94
N PRO A 390 -14.17 0.92 15.25
CA PRO A 390 -13.68 0.74 16.62
C PRO A 390 -14.42 1.67 17.58
N ASP A 391 -14.58 1.30 18.85
CA ASP A 391 -15.23 2.19 19.84
C ASP A 391 -14.34 3.38 20.21
N LEU A 392 -13.01 3.18 20.18
CA LEU A 392 -12.01 4.22 20.38
C LEU A 392 -10.93 4.16 19.30
N LEU A 393 -10.52 5.33 18.80
CA LEU A 393 -9.36 5.48 17.92
C LEU A 393 -8.19 6.10 18.69
N ILE A 394 -7.00 5.56 18.47
CA ILE A 394 -5.78 5.96 19.18
C ILE A 394 -4.96 6.92 18.32
N GLY A 395 -4.79 8.15 18.80
CA GLY A 395 -3.88 9.13 18.24
C GLY A 395 -2.49 8.96 18.83
N TYR A 396 -1.67 8.11 18.20
CA TYR A 396 -0.26 7.95 18.59
C TYR A 396 0.53 9.24 18.36
N ASN A 397 1.59 9.44 19.15
CA ASN A 397 2.53 10.54 18.98
C ASN A 397 3.58 10.22 17.91
N ALA A 398 4.30 11.26 17.45
CA ALA A 398 5.41 11.09 16.52
C ALA A 398 6.46 10.14 17.12
N GLY A 399 6.93 9.18 16.33
CA GLY A 399 7.83 8.10 16.77
C GLY A 399 7.10 6.83 17.21
N TYR A 400 5.79 6.86 17.41
CA TYR A 400 4.99 5.74 17.92
C TYR A 400 3.91 5.31 16.93
N ARG A 401 3.58 4.01 16.95
CA ARG A 401 2.46 3.39 16.22
C ARG A 401 2.03 2.12 16.96
N SER A 402 0.90 1.51 16.61
CA SER A 402 0.59 0.13 17.01
C SER A 402 1.73 -0.82 16.66
N SER A 403 2.08 -1.72 17.59
CA SER A 403 3.13 -2.70 17.37
C SER A 403 2.74 -3.71 16.28
N TRP A 404 3.73 -4.37 15.65
CA TRP A 404 3.46 -5.38 14.62
C TRP A 404 2.63 -6.53 15.17
N THR A 405 2.94 -6.94 16.40
CA THR A 405 2.26 -8.02 17.13
C THR A 405 0.85 -7.63 17.56
N CYS A 406 0.62 -6.38 17.97
CA CYS A 406 -0.71 -5.89 18.32
C CYS A 406 -1.63 -5.80 17.10
N ALA A 407 -1.09 -5.42 15.94
CA ALA A 407 -1.86 -5.33 14.71
C ALA A 407 -2.54 -6.65 14.31
N VAL A 408 -1.94 -7.79 14.68
CA VAL A 408 -2.49 -9.14 14.48
C VAL A 408 -3.10 -9.73 15.76
N GLY A 409 -3.45 -8.90 16.75
CA GLY A 409 -4.22 -9.32 17.92
C GLY A 409 -3.43 -10.06 19.00
N ARG A 410 -2.09 -9.98 19.01
CA ARG A 410 -1.28 -10.68 20.02
C ARG A 410 -1.09 -9.89 21.31
N VAL A 411 -1.01 -10.63 22.41
CA VAL A 411 -0.47 -10.17 23.69
C VAL A 411 0.99 -10.63 23.81
N THR A 412 1.88 -9.67 24.00
CA THR A 412 3.32 -9.89 24.29
C THR A 412 3.67 -9.48 25.72
N GLU A 413 4.87 -9.83 26.18
CA GLU A 413 5.35 -9.44 27.52
C GLU A 413 5.46 -7.93 27.68
N ASN A 414 5.93 -7.24 26.63
CA ASN A 414 6.17 -5.81 26.64
C ASN A 414 5.03 -5.02 25.98
N VAL A 415 4.72 -3.85 26.55
CA VAL A 415 3.81 -2.86 25.95
C VAL A 415 4.52 -2.05 24.86
N PHE A 416 5.81 -1.80 25.02
CA PHE A 416 6.58 -1.02 24.07
C PHE A 416 7.72 -1.87 23.49
N GLU A 417 7.99 -1.70 22.20
CA GLU A 417 9.09 -2.40 21.52
C GLU A 417 9.75 -1.50 20.48
N ASP A 418 11.05 -1.69 20.26
CA ASP A 418 11.78 -1.01 19.19
C ASP A 418 11.32 -1.50 17.81
N ASN A 419 11.12 -0.56 16.89
CA ASN A 419 10.93 -0.89 15.49
C ASN A 419 12.28 -1.05 14.79
N THR A 420 12.67 -2.29 14.54
CA THR A 420 13.93 -2.65 13.87
C THR A 420 13.76 -2.93 12.37
N LYS A 421 12.52 -2.94 11.87
CA LYS A 421 12.20 -3.14 10.44
C LYS A 421 12.49 -1.88 9.62
N HIS A 422 12.70 -2.04 8.31
CA HIS A 422 12.95 -0.92 7.41
C HIS A 422 11.75 0.03 7.31
N TRP A 423 10.52 -0.50 7.41
CA TRP A 423 9.30 0.32 7.52
C TRP A 423 9.37 1.22 8.76
N SER A 424 9.68 2.49 8.55
CA SER A 424 10.13 3.47 9.54
C SER A 424 9.52 4.86 9.39
N GLY A 425 8.96 5.18 8.22
CA GLY A 425 7.99 6.27 8.06
C GLY A 425 6.59 5.72 8.30
N ASP A 426 5.70 6.51 8.91
CA ASP A 426 4.30 6.11 9.09
C ASP A 426 3.39 7.34 9.20
N HIS A 427 2.10 7.08 9.11
CA HIS A 427 1.02 8.06 9.16
C HIS A 427 -0.21 7.54 9.92
N CYS A 428 -0.17 6.31 10.45
CA CYS A 428 -1.19 5.72 11.33
C CYS A 428 -1.03 6.23 12.77
N VAL A 429 -1.14 7.54 12.93
CA VAL A 429 -0.88 8.30 14.15
C VAL A 429 -1.95 9.39 14.33
N ASP A 430 -1.82 10.27 15.34
CA ASP A 430 -2.69 11.46 15.44
C ASP A 430 -2.65 12.27 14.12
N PRO A 431 -3.77 12.48 13.42
CA PRO A 431 -3.77 13.17 12.13
C PRO A 431 -3.24 14.60 12.20
N LYS A 432 -3.20 15.22 13.40
CA LYS A 432 -2.63 16.56 13.61
C LYS A 432 -1.11 16.60 13.44
N ILE A 433 -0.42 15.46 13.53
CA ILE A 433 1.05 15.41 13.36
C ILE A 433 1.48 15.03 11.94
N VAL A 434 0.55 14.55 11.12
CA VAL A 434 0.79 14.15 9.72
C VAL A 434 -0.18 14.85 8.77
N PRO A 435 -0.21 16.20 8.74
CA PRO A 435 -1.08 16.92 7.82
C PRO A 435 -0.70 16.63 6.37
N GLY A 436 -1.70 16.36 5.53
CA GLY A 436 -1.51 16.28 4.08
C GLY A 436 -1.22 17.67 3.47
N VAL A 437 -0.86 17.67 2.19
CA VAL A 437 -0.58 18.90 1.42
C VAL A 437 -1.61 19.12 0.33
N ILE A 438 -1.82 20.39 -0.02
CA ILE A 438 -2.56 20.80 -1.21
C ILE A 438 -1.82 21.95 -1.89
N PHE A 439 -1.56 21.79 -3.19
CA PHE A 439 -1.07 22.83 -4.07
C PHE A 439 -2.03 22.97 -5.25
N SER A 440 -2.20 24.20 -5.75
CA SER A 440 -3.01 24.44 -6.94
C SER A 440 -2.45 25.59 -7.77
N ASN A 441 -2.66 25.53 -9.08
CA ASN A 441 -2.42 26.67 -9.98
C ASN A 441 -3.50 27.77 -9.86
N ARG A 442 -4.47 27.60 -8.95
CA ARG A 442 -5.52 28.59 -8.60
C ARG A 442 -5.47 28.89 -7.10
N SER A 443 -5.92 30.09 -6.74
CA SER A 443 -6.00 30.51 -5.34
C SER A 443 -7.01 29.67 -4.55
N ILE A 444 -6.57 29.13 -3.43
CA ILE A 444 -7.40 28.42 -2.45
C ILE A 444 -7.97 29.46 -1.48
N VAL A 445 -9.30 29.55 -1.38
CA VAL A 445 -9.97 30.60 -0.58
C VAL A 445 -10.21 30.24 0.89
N LYS A 446 -9.76 29.06 1.31
CA LYS A 446 -10.01 28.52 2.66
C LYS A 446 -8.69 28.37 3.41
N ASP A 447 -8.62 28.96 4.61
CA ASP A 447 -7.42 28.92 5.46
C ASP A 447 -7.06 27.50 5.92
N ASN A 448 -8.06 26.64 6.14
CA ASN A 448 -7.89 25.26 6.59
C ASN A 448 -8.64 24.29 5.67
N PRO A 449 -8.07 23.95 4.50
CA PRO A 449 -8.67 23.00 3.56
C PRO A 449 -8.68 21.59 4.15
N HIS A 450 -9.69 20.80 3.79
CA HIS A 450 -9.85 19.41 4.20
C HIS A 450 -10.05 18.53 2.97
N LEU A 451 -9.59 17.27 3.02
CA LEU A 451 -9.79 16.30 1.94
C LEU A 451 -11.27 16.18 1.46
N ASN A 452 -12.24 16.30 2.37
CA ASN A 452 -13.68 16.27 2.05
C ASN A 452 -14.13 17.44 1.14
N ASP A 453 -13.33 18.50 1.03
CA ASP A 453 -13.57 19.65 0.16
C ASP A 453 -13.24 19.35 -1.31
N MET A 454 -12.49 18.29 -1.62
CA MET A 454 -12.04 17.99 -2.98
C MET A 454 -13.20 17.67 -3.91
N ALA A 455 -14.07 16.72 -3.53
CA ALA A 455 -15.20 16.33 -4.37
C ALA A 455 -16.17 17.51 -4.64
N PRO A 456 -16.60 18.30 -3.64
CA PRO A 456 -17.38 19.53 -3.88
C PRO A 456 -16.68 20.54 -4.81
N THR A 457 -15.36 20.69 -4.67
CA THR A 457 -14.56 21.58 -5.55
C THR A 457 -14.62 21.11 -7.00
N VAL A 458 -14.36 19.82 -7.24
CA VAL A 458 -14.41 19.23 -8.58
C VAL A 458 -15.82 19.35 -9.18
N LEU A 459 -16.87 18.99 -8.43
CA LEU A 459 -18.24 19.11 -8.92
C LEU A 459 -18.59 20.55 -9.33
N LYS A 460 -18.20 21.55 -8.52
CA LYS A 460 -18.41 22.96 -8.84
C LYS A 460 -17.67 23.38 -10.11
N LEU A 461 -16.42 22.95 -10.31
CA LEU A 461 -15.65 23.24 -11.53
C LEU A 461 -16.34 22.70 -12.80
N PHE A 462 -17.00 21.54 -12.70
CA PHE A 462 -17.75 20.95 -13.82
C PHE A 462 -19.20 21.46 -13.94
N GLY A 463 -19.62 22.43 -13.11
CA GLY A 463 -21.00 22.93 -13.10
C GLY A 463 -22.03 21.89 -12.65
N VAL A 464 -21.59 20.85 -11.94
CA VAL A 464 -22.45 19.79 -11.40
C VAL A 464 -22.91 20.19 -10.00
N GLY A 465 -24.21 20.03 -9.73
CA GLY A 465 -24.77 20.30 -8.41
C GLY A 465 -24.11 19.45 -7.33
N ILE A 466 -23.73 20.10 -6.22
CA ILE A 466 -23.11 19.42 -5.07
C ILE A 466 -24.22 18.74 -4.26
N PRO A 467 -24.19 17.41 -4.07
CA PRO A 467 -25.19 16.72 -3.27
C PRO A 467 -25.16 17.17 -1.81
N ASN A 468 -26.34 17.34 -1.20
CA ASN A 468 -26.49 17.86 0.17
C ASN A 468 -25.85 16.96 1.25
N TYR A 469 -25.55 15.69 0.95
CA TYR A 469 -24.88 14.79 1.88
C TYR A 469 -23.35 14.99 1.94
N MET A 470 -22.77 15.73 0.99
CA MET A 470 -21.34 16.08 1.04
C MET A 470 -21.12 17.17 2.10
N LYS A 471 -20.13 16.95 2.99
CA LYS A 471 -19.83 17.87 4.11
C LYS A 471 -18.79 18.93 3.77
N GLY A 472 -17.97 18.69 2.75
CA GLY A 472 -16.96 19.64 2.31
C GLY A 472 -17.55 20.82 1.57
N LYS A 473 -16.72 21.84 1.35
CA LYS A 473 -17.07 23.06 0.61
C LYS A 473 -16.06 23.30 -0.50
N PRO A 474 -16.49 23.84 -1.66
CA PRO A 474 -15.58 24.18 -2.74
C PRO A 474 -14.42 25.10 -2.28
N LEU A 475 -13.20 24.78 -2.70
CA LEU A 475 -11.97 25.49 -2.31
C LEU A 475 -11.55 26.60 -3.28
N LEU A 476 -12.10 26.61 -4.49
CA LEU A 476 -11.70 27.52 -5.55
C LEU A 476 -12.83 28.49 -5.88
N GLU A 477 -12.44 29.72 -6.21
CA GLU A 477 -13.32 30.65 -6.90
C GLU A 477 -13.57 30.13 -8.31
N THR A 478 -14.82 30.15 -8.73
CA THR A 478 -15.18 29.94 -10.13
C THR A 478 -15.61 31.31 -10.63
N ASP A 479 -14.88 31.90 -11.56
CA ASP A 479 -15.37 33.08 -12.27
C ASP A 479 -16.61 32.67 -13.05
N VAL A 480 -17.79 32.93 -12.48
CA VAL A 480 -19.10 32.59 -13.07
C VAL A 480 -19.43 33.48 -14.29
N ASN A 481 -18.49 34.30 -14.76
CA ASN A 481 -18.69 35.21 -15.89
C ASN A 481 -18.19 34.68 -17.24
N ALA A 482 -17.59 33.49 -17.31
CA ALA A 482 -17.44 32.78 -18.58
C ALA A 482 -18.71 31.95 -18.84
N ALA A 483 -19.80 32.63 -19.20
CA ALA A 483 -20.97 31.96 -19.75
C ALA A 483 -20.51 31.10 -20.95
N PRO A 484 -20.89 29.81 -21.04
CA PRO A 484 -20.78 29.11 -22.30
C PRO A 484 -21.73 29.82 -23.25
N GLY A 485 -21.19 30.48 -24.28
CA GLY A 485 -21.98 30.95 -25.40
C GLY A 485 -22.90 29.81 -25.83
N ALA A 486 -24.20 30.04 -25.79
CA ALA A 486 -25.20 29.11 -26.26
C ALA A 486 -24.71 28.59 -27.62
N ALA A 487 -24.40 27.30 -27.69
CA ALA A 487 -24.13 26.63 -28.95
C ALA A 487 -25.41 26.82 -29.78
N GLY A 488 -25.35 27.74 -30.73
CA GLY A 488 -26.42 27.94 -31.70
C GLY A 488 -26.70 26.60 -32.35
N GLU A 489 -27.98 26.26 -32.48
CA GLU A 489 -28.40 25.08 -33.23
C GLU A 489 -27.68 25.06 -34.59
N PRO A 490 -27.12 23.91 -35.02
CA PRO A 490 -26.42 23.84 -36.29
C PRO A 490 -27.42 24.16 -37.41
N GLY A 491 -27.07 25.19 -38.20
CA GLY A 491 -27.85 25.63 -39.35
C GLY A 491 -28.06 24.50 -40.34
N GLU A 492 -29.14 24.59 -41.11
CA GLU A 492 -29.68 23.55 -42.00
C GLU A 492 -28.67 22.99 -43.03
N GLU A 493 -27.56 23.70 -43.28
CA GLU A 493 -26.44 23.24 -44.11
C GLU A 493 -25.56 22.16 -43.45
N GLU A 494 -25.31 22.21 -42.14
CA GLU A 494 -24.48 21.19 -41.46
C GLU A 494 -25.21 19.84 -41.37
N ARG A 495 -26.53 19.86 -41.24
CA ARG A 495 -27.36 18.64 -41.26
C ARG A 495 -27.35 17.94 -42.63
N LYS A 496 -27.10 18.67 -43.72
CA LYS A 496 -26.98 18.09 -45.06
C LYS A 496 -25.62 17.43 -45.31
N ARG A 497 -24.54 17.88 -44.66
CA ARG A 497 -23.21 17.26 -44.77
C ARG A 497 -23.10 15.94 -43.99
N ALA A 498 -23.78 15.83 -42.84
CA ALA A 498 -23.75 14.61 -42.01
C ALA A 498 -24.53 13.41 -42.59
N ARG A 499 -25.29 13.58 -43.68
CA ARG A 499 -26.02 12.49 -44.36
C ARG A 499 -25.31 11.94 -45.60
N ALA A 500 -24.11 12.42 -45.91
CA ALA A 500 -23.36 12.03 -47.11
C ALA A 500 -21.97 11.43 -46.83
N VAL A 501 -21.72 10.95 -45.60
CA VAL A 501 -20.51 10.20 -45.25
C VAL A 501 -20.88 8.89 -44.57
#